data_AF-A0AA38VU45-F1
#
_entry.id   AF-A0AA38VU45-F1
#
_cell.length_a   1.000
_cell.length_b   1.000
_cell.length_c   1.000
_cell.angle_alpha   90.00
_cell.angle_beta   90.00
_cell.angle_gamma   90.00
#
_symmetry.space_group_name_H-M   'P 1'
#
loop_
_entity.id
_entity.type
_entity.pdbx_description
1 polymer ?
#
loop_
_entity_poly.entity_id
_entity_poly.type
_entity_poly.pdbx_seq_one_letter_code
_entity_poly.pdbx_strand_id
1 'polypeptide(L)'
;MASTATSGSLVYEPAHYERVHKYHWPAIQLNIWMLIMLVATCTIVGIFATFIQIQQQLLLPIPWYFPYYITVASLGIVFIVVMLWLIYQRRLLPAIVMIGGFVMFVLWLVGLIVVSVELWGPSGSVQSSCNLAVFNQNPKGQTLQTLAWMEQKNICQSWQAVFSMGLVGAIFFLWIMIMAYQVFADDG
;
A
#
# COMPACT_ATOMS: atom_id res chain seq x y z
N MET A 1 82.21 16.85 8.54
CA MET A 1 80.90 17.46 8.24
C MET A 1 80.43 16.95 6.89
N ALA A 2 79.34 16.18 6.85
CA ALA A 2 78.47 16.04 5.68
C ALA A 2 77.21 15.32 6.15
N SER A 3 76.07 15.92 5.84
CA SER A 3 74.84 15.85 6.60
C SER A 3 73.93 14.70 6.20
N THR A 4 73.27 14.14 7.21
CA THR A 4 72.16 13.20 7.16
C THR A 4 71.00 13.78 6.35
N ALA A 5 70.58 13.10 5.29
CA ALA A 5 69.30 13.37 4.61
C ALA A 5 68.43 12.11 4.74
N THR A 6 67.61 12.09 5.79
CA THR A 6 66.55 11.11 6.00
C THR A 6 65.50 11.32 4.91
N SER A 7 65.44 10.42 3.94
CA SER A 7 64.37 10.42 2.93
C SER A 7 63.06 10.04 3.62
N GLY A 8 62.18 11.02 3.77
CA GLY A 8 60.88 10.87 4.40
C GLY A 8 60.03 9.82 3.71
N SER A 9 59.60 8.82 4.47
CA SER A 9 58.54 7.89 4.07
C SER A 9 57.24 8.68 3.92
N LEU A 10 56.83 8.91 2.68
CA LEU A 10 55.49 9.40 2.36
C LEU A 10 54.50 8.31 2.76
N VAL A 11 53.87 8.48 3.92
CA VAL A 11 52.68 7.73 4.32
C VAL A 11 51.59 8.09 3.32
N TYR A 12 51.28 7.16 2.42
CA TYR A 12 50.14 7.27 1.53
C TYR A 12 48.90 7.01 2.39
N GLU A 13 48.26 8.07 2.87
CA GLU A 13 46.95 7.99 3.49
C GLU A 13 45.96 7.63 2.37
N PRO A 14 45.37 6.42 2.33
CA PRO A 14 44.40 6.11 1.30
C PRO A 14 43.22 7.04 1.54
N ALA A 15 43.04 8.00 0.65
CA ALA A 15 41.81 8.78 0.58
C ALA A 15 40.66 7.78 0.46
N HIS A 16 39.94 7.55 1.56
CA HIS A 16 38.68 6.84 1.57
C HIS A 16 37.72 7.69 0.74
N TYR A 17 37.74 7.49 -0.57
CA TYR A 17 36.65 7.91 -1.43
C TYR A 17 35.44 7.12 -0.95
N GLU A 18 34.62 7.72 -0.10
CA GLU A 18 33.22 7.32 0.06
C GLU A 18 32.60 7.44 -1.33
N ARG A 19 32.73 6.37 -2.13
CA ARG A 19 31.89 6.19 -3.30
C ARG A 19 30.48 6.15 -2.73
N VAL A 20 29.77 7.27 -2.82
CA VAL A 20 28.32 7.30 -2.66
C VAL A 20 27.80 6.34 -3.73
N HIS A 21 27.56 5.09 -3.33
CA HIS A 21 27.05 4.06 -4.22
C HIS A 21 25.67 4.53 -4.65
N LYS A 22 25.57 4.96 -5.91
CA LYS A 22 24.30 5.28 -6.53
C LYS A 22 23.66 3.94 -6.88
N TYR A 23 22.86 3.43 -5.96
CA TYR A 23 21.98 2.29 -6.21
C TYR A 23 21.20 2.53 -7.50
N HIS A 24 21.33 1.62 -8.47
CA HIS A 24 20.68 1.76 -9.77
C HIS A 24 19.25 1.19 -9.70
N TRP A 25 18.31 1.99 -9.19
CA TRP A 25 16.92 1.56 -9.09
C TRP A 25 16.24 1.51 -10.48
N PRO A 26 15.46 0.46 -10.79
CA PRO A 26 14.68 0.40 -12.02
C PRO A 26 13.54 1.43 -11.98
N ALA A 27 13.78 2.61 -12.55
CA ALA A 27 12.88 3.76 -12.47
C ALA A 27 11.46 3.46 -12.97
N ILE A 28 11.32 2.67 -14.04
CA ILE A 28 10.01 2.31 -14.60
C ILE A 28 9.21 1.40 -13.66
N GLN A 29 9.86 0.43 -13.04
CA GLN A 29 9.24 -0.57 -12.16
C GLN A 29 8.78 0.10 -10.86
N LEU A 30 9.59 1.01 -10.32
CA LEU A 30 9.25 1.79 -9.13
C LEU A 30 8.09 2.76 -9.41
N ASN A 31 8.06 3.43 -10.55
CA ASN A 31 6.97 4.32 -10.92
C ASN A 31 5.64 3.59 -11.09
N ILE A 32 5.64 2.44 -11.78
CA ILE A 32 4.44 1.58 -11.93
C ILE A 32 3.96 1.10 -10.56
N TRP A 33 4.90 0.67 -9.70
CA TRP A 33 4.58 0.25 -8.34
C TRP A 33 3.89 1.37 -7.55
N MET A 34 4.44 2.58 -7.55
CA MET A 34 3.87 3.73 -6.83
C MET A 34 2.47 4.08 -7.33
N LEU A 35 2.24 4.07 -8.65
CA LEU A 35 0.93 4.38 -9.22
C LEU A 35 -0.13 3.36 -8.80
N ILE A 36 0.19 2.06 -8.88
CA ILE A 36 -0.75 1.00 -8.50
C ILE A 36 -1.07 1.07 -7.00
N MET A 37 -0.06 1.29 -6.16
CA MET A 37 -0.26 1.44 -4.72
C MET A 37 -1.06 2.70 -4.37
N LEU A 38 -0.87 3.80 -5.10
CA LEU A 38 -1.65 5.02 -4.91
C LEU A 38 -3.12 4.80 -5.30
N VAL A 39 -3.39 4.10 -6.39
CA VAL A 39 -4.77 3.74 -6.77
C VAL A 39 -5.39 2.81 -5.73
N ALA A 40 -4.68 1.79 -5.26
CA ALA A 40 -5.19 0.86 -4.26
C ALA A 40 -5.51 1.56 -2.92
N THR A 41 -4.60 2.42 -2.44
CA THR A 41 -4.81 3.17 -1.19
C THR A 41 -5.97 4.18 -1.31
N CYS A 42 -6.02 4.96 -2.38
CA CYS A 42 -7.09 5.94 -2.60
C CYS A 42 -8.47 5.27 -2.75
N THR A 43 -8.55 4.13 -3.44
CA THR A 43 -9.82 3.40 -3.61
C THR A 43 -10.32 2.84 -2.29
N ILE A 44 -9.44 2.25 -1.47
CA ILE A 44 -9.80 1.72 -0.14
C ILE A 44 -10.27 2.86 0.78
N VAL A 45 -9.52 3.96 0.86
CA VAL A 45 -9.93 5.14 1.66
C VAL A 45 -11.28 5.68 1.19
N GLY A 46 -11.47 5.82 -0.12
CA GLY A 46 -12.71 6.34 -0.70
C GLY A 46 -13.93 5.49 -0.36
N ILE A 47 -13.82 4.16 -0.51
CA ILE A 47 -14.96 3.25 -0.25
C ILE A 47 -15.29 3.18 1.24
N PHE A 48 -14.29 3.08 2.12
CA PHE A 48 -14.61 3.07 3.56
C PHE A 48 -15.11 4.42 4.08
N ALA A 49 -14.69 5.53 3.48
CA ALA A 49 -15.23 6.85 3.82
C ALA A 49 -16.72 6.96 3.48
N THR A 50 -17.16 6.46 2.30
CA THR A 50 -18.59 6.45 1.96
C THR A 50 -19.37 5.51 2.86
N PHE A 51 -18.80 4.36 3.24
CA PHE A 51 -19.45 3.45 4.20
C PHE A 51 -19.65 4.10 5.57
N ILE A 52 -18.68 4.86 6.08
CA ILE A 52 -18.85 5.61 7.34
C ILE A 52 -20.00 6.61 7.23
N GLN A 53 -20.09 7.36 6.13
CA GLN A 53 -21.20 8.30 5.91
C GLN A 53 -22.56 7.59 5.88
N ILE A 54 -22.65 6.44 5.23
CA ILE A 54 -23.86 5.62 5.21
C ILE A 54 -24.22 5.17 6.62
N GLN A 55 -23.28 4.61 7.39
CA GLN A 55 -23.54 4.17 8.77
C GLN A 55 -24.02 5.33 9.67
N GLN A 56 -23.47 6.53 9.48
CA GLN A 56 -23.91 7.73 10.20
C GLN A 56 -25.36 8.11 9.86
N GLN A 57 -25.76 8.02 8.59
CA GLN A 57 -27.15 8.28 8.18
C GLN A 57 -28.14 7.22 8.73
N LEU A 58 -27.68 5.97 8.86
CA LEU A 58 -28.49 4.89 9.42
C LEU A 58 -28.42 4.81 10.96
N LEU A 59 -27.69 5.73 11.62
CA LEU A 59 -27.50 5.76 13.08
C LEU A 59 -26.97 4.44 13.67
N LEU A 60 -26.17 3.73 12.88
CA LEU A 60 -25.53 2.46 13.25
C LEU A 60 -24.12 2.71 13.79
N PRO A 61 -23.64 1.87 14.73
CA PRO A 61 -22.28 1.99 15.24
C PRO A 61 -21.26 1.67 14.14
N ILE A 62 -20.20 2.48 14.07
CA ILE A 62 -19.10 2.30 13.12
C ILE A 62 -18.19 1.18 13.64
N PRO A 63 -18.02 0.08 12.89
CA PRO A 63 -17.13 -0.99 13.31
C PRO A 63 -15.66 -0.55 13.26
N TRP A 64 -14.83 -1.09 14.14
CA TRP A 64 -13.41 -0.70 14.30
C TRP A 64 -12.55 -0.94 13.06
N TYR A 65 -12.91 -1.90 12.22
CA TYR A 65 -12.12 -2.27 11.05
C TYR A 65 -12.23 -1.24 9.91
N PHE A 66 -13.30 -0.44 9.86
CA PHE A 66 -13.43 0.69 8.93
C PHE A 66 -12.34 1.75 9.15
N PRO A 67 -12.23 2.40 10.34
CA PRO A 67 -11.19 3.38 10.59
C PRO A 67 -9.80 2.75 10.60
N TYR A 68 -9.65 1.51 11.06
CA TYR A 68 -8.36 0.79 10.96
C TYR A 68 -7.85 0.76 9.52
N TYR A 69 -8.65 0.29 8.57
CA TYR A 69 -8.15 0.12 7.21
C TYR A 69 -7.95 1.47 6.49
N ILE A 70 -8.74 2.49 6.83
CA ILE A 70 -8.49 3.87 6.38
C ILE A 70 -7.13 4.37 6.90
N THR A 71 -6.80 4.15 8.17
CA THR A 71 -5.51 4.60 8.73
C THR A 71 -4.32 3.85 8.11
N VAL A 72 -4.45 2.56 7.83
CA VAL A 72 -3.40 1.79 7.16
C VAL A 72 -3.24 2.25 5.71
N ALA A 73 -4.34 2.49 4.99
CA ALA A 73 -4.28 2.99 3.63
C ALA A 73 -3.71 4.42 3.54
N SER A 74 -4.02 5.29 4.51
CA SER A 74 -3.44 6.64 4.59
C SER A 74 -1.95 6.61 4.93
N LEU A 75 -1.51 5.71 5.82
CA LEU A 75 -0.09 5.45 6.04
C LEU A 75 0.61 4.96 4.76
N GLY A 76 -0.08 4.18 3.93
CA GLY A 76 0.40 3.80 2.60
C GLY A 76 0.62 4.98 1.67
N ILE A 77 -0.29 5.96 1.66
CA ILE A 77 -0.13 7.22 0.89
C ILE A 77 1.08 7.99 1.42
N VAL A 78 1.21 8.13 2.74
CA VAL A 78 2.36 8.79 3.37
C VAL A 78 3.66 8.09 3.00
N PHE A 79 3.68 6.76 2.98
CA PHE A 79 4.84 5.96 2.56
C PHE A 79 5.25 6.27 1.11
N ILE A 80 4.29 6.38 0.19
CA ILE A 80 4.56 6.77 -1.21
C ILE A 80 5.13 8.19 -1.28
N VAL A 81 4.57 9.14 -0.54
CA VAL A 81 5.07 10.53 -0.48
C VAL A 81 6.50 10.57 0.06
N VAL A 82 6.80 9.82 1.12
CA VAL A 82 8.15 9.67 1.65
C VAL A 82 9.09 9.12 0.59
N MET A 83 8.69 8.07 -0.15
CA MET A 83 9.51 7.55 -1.25
C MET A 83 9.80 8.59 -2.33
N LEU A 84 8.79 9.34 -2.79
CA LEU A 84 8.97 10.42 -3.77
C LEU A 84 9.96 11.48 -3.27
N TRP A 85 9.90 11.79 -1.97
CA TRP A 85 10.84 12.72 -1.35
C TRP A 85 12.28 12.17 -1.30
N LEU A 86 12.48 10.87 -0.99
CA LEU A 86 13.81 10.25 -1.06
C LEU A 86 14.36 10.20 -2.50
N ILE A 87 13.50 10.00 -3.50
CA ILE A 87 13.90 10.05 -4.92
C ILE A 87 14.41 11.45 -5.28
N TYR A 88 13.70 12.49 -4.84
CA TYR A 88 14.11 13.87 -5.05
C TYR A 88 15.50 14.16 -4.46
N GLN A 89 15.81 13.60 -3.29
CA GLN A 89 17.12 13.74 -2.65
C GLN A 89 18.22 12.82 -3.23
N ARG A 90 17.89 11.94 -4.19
CA ARG A 90 18.79 10.91 -4.76
C ARG A 90 19.46 10.02 -3.71
N ARG A 91 18.84 9.87 -2.53
CA ARG A 91 19.31 9.01 -1.43
C ARG A 91 18.24 7.96 -1.12
N LEU A 92 17.97 7.05 -2.07
CA LEU A 92 17.14 5.89 -1.77
C LEU A 92 17.96 4.90 -0.96
N LEU A 93 17.79 4.92 0.35
CA LEU A 93 18.35 3.91 1.25
C LEU A 93 17.48 2.65 1.13
N PRO A 94 17.99 1.55 0.56
CA PRO A 94 17.16 0.37 0.34
C PRO A 94 16.71 -0.28 1.66
N ALA A 95 17.38 0.05 2.78
CA ALA A 95 17.06 -0.46 4.12
C ALA A 95 15.72 0.07 4.63
N ILE A 96 15.48 1.37 4.42
CA ILE A 96 14.23 2.02 4.84
C ILE A 96 13.06 1.44 4.05
N VAL A 97 13.27 1.19 2.75
CA VAL A 97 12.27 0.59 1.87
C VAL A 97 11.92 -0.82 2.31
N MET A 98 12.91 -1.63 2.67
CA MET A 98 12.72 -3.01 3.11
C MET A 98 11.94 -3.08 4.44
N ILE A 99 12.36 -2.30 5.45
CA ILE A 99 11.69 -2.28 6.75
C ILE A 99 10.29 -1.69 6.63
N GLY A 100 10.14 -0.58 5.92
CA GLY A 100 8.84 0.08 5.69
C GLY A 100 7.88 -0.81 4.91
N GLY A 101 8.36 -1.50 3.88
CA GLY A 101 7.57 -2.47 3.11
C GLY A 101 7.08 -3.63 3.96
N PHE A 102 7.92 -4.17 4.84
CA PHE A 102 7.54 -5.27 5.74
C PHE A 102 6.48 -4.85 6.77
N VAL A 103 6.68 -3.71 7.45
CA VAL A 103 5.70 -3.21 8.43
C VAL A 103 4.36 -2.90 7.76
N MET A 104 4.39 -2.24 6.60
CA MET A 104 3.18 -1.95 5.83
C MET A 104 2.49 -3.21 5.34
N PHE A 105 3.26 -4.23 4.91
CA PHE A 105 2.71 -5.51 4.51
C PHE A 105 1.91 -6.17 5.62
N VAL A 106 2.45 -6.24 6.84
CA VAL A 106 1.76 -6.85 7.99
C VAL A 106 0.46 -6.10 8.33
N LEU A 107 0.53 -4.77 8.42
CA LEU A 107 -0.65 -3.94 8.71
C LEU A 107 -1.74 -4.09 7.63
N TRP A 108 -1.32 -4.14 6.36
CA TRP A 108 -2.22 -4.32 5.22
C TRP A 108 -2.88 -5.71 5.21
N LEU A 109 -2.11 -6.75 5.53
CA LEU A 109 -2.59 -8.14 5.59
C LEU A 109 -3.69 -8.30 6.64
N VAL A 110 -3.55 -7.69 7.82
CA VAL A 110 -4.59 -7.68 8.85
C VAL A 110 -5.89 -7.07 8.31
N GLY A 111 -5.81 -5.95 7.59
CA GLY A 111 -6.99 -5.32 6.97
C GLY A 111 -7.65 -6.24 5.94
N LEU A 112 -6.84 -6.91 5.11
CA LEU A 112 -7.32 -7.85 4.10
C LEU A 112 -8.03 -9.07 4.73
N ILE A 113 -7.47 -9.64 5.79
CA ILE A 113 -8.10 -10.77 6.51
C ILE A 113 -9.46 -10.37 7.05
N VAL A 114 -9.58 -9.19 7.68
CA VAL A 114 -10.88 -8.76 8.22
C VAL A 114 -11.89 -8.57 7.09
N VAL A 115 -11.50 -7.92 5.98
CA VAL A 115 -12.39 -7.76 4.83
C VAL A 115 -12.82 -9.11 4.22
N SER A 116 -11.93 -10.11 4.18
CA SER A 116 -12.28 -11.43 3.66
C SER A 116 -13.26 -12.17 4.57
N VAL A 117 -13.09 -12.05 5.90
CA VAL A 117 -14.02 -12.62 6.88
C VAL A 117 -15.38 -11.96 6.79
N GLU A 118 -15.48 -10.64 6.61
CA GLU A 118 -16.77 -9.97 6.45
C GLU A 118 -17.47 -10.34 5.12
N LEU A 119 -16.69 -10.54 4.05
CA LEU A 119 -17.24 -10.84 2.73
C LEU A 119 -17.76 -12.28 2.61
N TRP A 120 -17.08 -13.26 3.21
CA TRP A 120 -17.40 -14.69 3.11
C TRP A 120 -17.62 -15.39 4.46
N GLY A 121 -17.84 -14.64 5.53
CA GLY A 121 -18.00 -15.17 6.88
C GLY A 121 -19.20 -16.12 7.05
N PRO A 122 -19.15 -17.04 8.03
CA PRO A 122 -20.17 -18.07 8.23
C PRO A 122 -21.52 -17.52 8.72
N SER A 123 -21.56 -16.31 9.30
CA SER A 123 -22.78 -15.67 9.78
C SER A 123 -22.94 -14.29 9.16
N GLY A 124 -23.96 -14.12 8.31
CA GLY A 124 -24.31 -12.79 7.76
C GLY A 124 -23.33 -12.23 6.73
N SER A 125 -22.69 -13.08 5.92
CA SER A 125 -21.74 -12.61 4.89
C SER A 125 -22.37 -11.59 3.95
N VAL A 126 -21.59 -10.56 3.62
CA VAL A 126 -21.99 -9.56 2.61
C VAL A 126 -22.36 -10.25 1.30
N GLN A 127 -21.60 -11.27 0.88
CA GLN A 127 -21.88 -12.00 -0.36
C GLN A 127 -23.24 -12.71 -0.35
N SER A 128 -23.65 -13.33 0.77
CA SER A 128 -24.96 -13.99 0.85
C SER A 128 -26.11 -12.98 0.81
N SER A 129 -25.97 -11.87 1.54
CA SER A 129 -26.93 -10.76 1.54
C SER A 129 -27.05 -10.13 0.14
N CYS A 130 -25.92 -9.93 -0.55
CA CYS A 130 -25.89 -9.43 -1.92
C CYS A 130 -26.55 -10.39 -2.91
N ASN A 131 -26.41 -11.70 -2.73
CA ASN A 131 -27.07 -12.69 -3.58
C ASN A 131 -28.59 -12.66 -3.43
N LEU A 132 -29.07 -12.53 -2.20
CA LEU A 132 -30.50 -12.49 -1.91
C LEU A 132 -31.15 -11.15 -2.33
N ALA A 133 -30.48 -10.03 -2.07
CA ALA A 133 -31.04 -8.69 -2.26
C ALA A 133 -30.81 -8.10 -3.66
N VAL A 134 -29.68 -8.44 -4.31
CA VAL A 134 -29.27 -7.82 -5.58
C VAL A 134 -29.29 -8.81 -6.75
N PHE A 135 -28.65 -9.97 -6.61
CA PHE A 135 -28.43 -10.86 -7.77
C PHE A 135 -29.67 -11.67 -8.19
N ASN A 136 -30.67 -11.82 -7.29
CA ASN A 136 -31.94 -12.49 -7.59
C ASN A 136 -33.05 -11.56 -8.11
N GLN A 137 -32.83 -10.25 -8.14
CA GLN A 137 -33.84 -9.27 -8.55
C GLN A 137 -33.24 -8.31 -9.60
N ASN A 138 -34.02 -7.93 -10.60
CA ASN A 138 -33.59 -6.94 -11.60
C ASN A 138 -34.73 -5.96 -11.91
N PRO A 139 -35.15 -5.15 -10.93
CA PRO A 139 -36.19 -4.15 -11.12
C PRO A 139 -35.74 -3.09 -12.15
N LYS A 140 -36.67 -2.64 -12.99
CA LYS A 140 -36.43 -1.63 -14.03
C LYS A 140 -37.39 -0.45 -13.87
N GLY A 141 -36.96 0.73 -14.27
CA GLY A 141 -37.77 1.97 -14.24
C GLY A 141 -37.33 2.95 -13.14
N GLN A 142 -37.77 4.21 -13.25
CA GLN A 142 -37.44 5.31 -12.32
C GLN A 142 -38.30 5.26 -11.05
N THR A 143 -38.24 4.15 -10.32
CA THR A 143 -38.97 3.98 -9.05
C THR A 143 -38.00 3.96 -7.87
N LEU A 144 -38.49 4.33 -6.68
CA LEU A 144 -37.72 4.25 -5.42
C LEU A 144 -37.16 2.85 -5.15
N GLN A 145 -37.87 1.80 -5.58
CA GLN A 145 -37.42 0.41 -5.45
C GLN A 145 -36.19 0.12 -6.31
N THR A 146 -36.17 0.61 -7.57
CA THR A 146 -35.00 0.48 -8.44
C THR A 146 -33.81 1.28 -7.90
N LEU A 147 -34.04 2.46 -7.34
CA LEU A 147 -32.98 3.26 -6.71
C LEU A 147 -32.36 2.51 -5.52
N ALA A 148 -33.19 1.99 -4.60
CA ALA A 148 -32.72 1.22 -3.46
C ALA A 148 -31.92 -0.03 -3.88
N TRP A 149 -32.36 -0.72 -4.93
CA TRP A 149 -31.62 -1.86 -5.49
C TRP A 149 -30.27 -1.44 -6.09
N MET A 150 -30.19 -0.31 -6.80
CA MET A 150 -28.92 0.21 -7.34
C MET A 150 -27.94 0.60 -6.23
N GLU A 151 -28.42 1.21 -5.15
CA GLU A 151 -27.59 1.53 -3.98
C GLU A 151 -27.03 0.26 -3.31
N GLN A 152 -27.89 -0.76 -3.09
CA GLN A 152 -27.44 -2.04 -2.55
C GLN A 152 -26.43 -2.74 -3.47
N LYS A 153 -26.65 -2.68 -4.79
CA LYS A 153 -25.70 -3.20 -5.78
C LYS A 153 -24.35 -2.49 -5.72
N ASN A 154 -24.34 -1.17 -5.55
CA ASN A 154 -23.11 -0.39 -5.40
C ASN A 154 -22.33 -0.82 -4.16
N ILE A 155 -23.00 -1.00 -3.02
CA ILE A 155 -22.37 -1.48 -1.78
C ILE A 155 -21.71 -2.84 -2.00
N CYS A 156 -22.43 -3.79 -2.61
CA CYS A 156 -21.93 -5.14 -2.90
C CYS A 156 -20.67 -5.12 -3.80
N GLN A 157 -20.68 -4.32 -4.87
CA GLN A 157 -19.54 -4.21 -5.77
C GLN A 157 -18.35 -3.49 -5.11
N SER A 158 -18.62 -2.51 -4.25
CA SER A 158 -17.59 -1.79 -3.50
C SER A 158 -16.83 -2.72 -2.55
N TRP A 159 -17.51 -3.64 -1.87
CA TRP A 159 -16.85 -4.66 -1.05
C TRP A 159 -15.90 -5.57 -1.85
N GLN A 160 -16.32 -6.03 -3.02
CA GLN A 160 -15.48 -6.84 -3.91
C GLN A 160 -14.29 -6.04 -4.46
N ALA A 161 -14.50 -4.75 -4.74
CA ALA A 161 -13.43 -3.84 -5.18
C ALA A 161 -12.38 -3.63 -4.08
N VAL A 162 -12.80 -3.39 -2.83
CA VAL A 162 -11.89 -3.27 -1.67
C VAL A 162 -11.06 -4.53 -1.48
N PHE A 163 -11.70 -5.71 -1.55
CA PHE A 163 -10.98 -6.97 -1.41
C PHE A 163 -9.94 -7.17 -2.52
N SER A 164 -10.32 -6.90 -3.76
CA SER A 164 -9.43 -7.04 -4.93
C SER A 164 -8.25 -6.07 -4.85
N MET A 165 -8.50 -4.79 -4.53
CA MET A 165 -7.45 -3.78 -4.35
C MET A 165 -6.57 -4.08 -3.12
N GLY A 166 -7.15 -4.68 -2.08
CA GLY A 166 -6.42 -5.20 -0.93
C GLY A 166 -5.44 -6.30 -1.32
N LEU A 167 -5.87 -7.29 -2.11
CA LEU A 167 -5.00 -8.37 -2.61
C LEU A 167 -3.87 -7.84 -3.49
N VAL A 168 -4.20 -6.94 -4.42
CA VAL A 168 -3.20 -6.28 -5.27
C VAL A 168 -2.18 -5.55 -4.39
N GLY A 169 -2.62 -4.76 -3.42
CA GLY A 169 -1.73 -4.05 -2.50
C GLY A 169 -0.80 -5.00 -1.72
N ALA A 170 -1.31 -6.13 -1.23
CA ALA A 170 -0.51 -7.12 -0.52
C ALA A 170 0.61 -7.72 -1.38
N ILE A 171 0.30 -8.09 -2.63
CA ILE A 171 1.29 -8.63 -3.59
C ILE A 171 2.33 -7.56 -3.91
N PHE A 172 1.91 -6.33 -4.15
CA PHE A 172 2.83 -5.24 -4.47
C PHE A 172 3.74 -4.89 -3.28
N PHE A 173 3.26 -4.97 -2.04
CA PHE A 173 4.15 -4.82 -0.87
C PHE A 173 5.21 -5.93 -0.76
N LEU A 174 4.88 -7.18 -1.13
CA LEU A 174 5.90 -8.23 -1.23
C LEU A 174 6.90 -7.93 -2.36
N TRP A 175 6.40 -7.44 -3.49
CA TRP A 175 7.23 -7.12 -4.66
C TRP A 175 8.27 -6.04 -4.39
N ILE A 176 7.91 -4.97 -3.65
CA ILE A 176 8.88 -3.92 -3.32
C ILE A 176 10.01 -4.42 -2.40
N MET A 177 9.72 -5.40 -1.53
CA MET A 177 10.77 -6.03 -0.72
C MET A 177 11.74 -6.83 -1.59
N ILE A 178 11.24 -7.57 -2.58
CA ILE A 178 12.09 -8.31 -3.54
C ILE A 178 12.95 -7.34 -4.35
N MET A 179 12.37 -6.25 -4.87
CA MET A 179 13.14 -5.22 -5.59
C MET A 179 14.21 -4.59 -4.71
N ALA A 180 13.88 -4.24 -3.46
CA ALA A 180 14.84 -3.69 -2.52
C ALA A 180 15.99 -4.67 -2.25
N TYR A 181 15.69 -5.97 -2.11
CA TYR A 181 16.70 -7.01 -1.94
C TYR A 181 17.62 -7.17 -3.17
N GLN A 182 17.07 -7.18 -4.38
CA GLN A 182 17.87 -7.27 -5.62
C GLN A 182 18.86 -6.10 -5.71
N VAL A 183 18.38 -4.88 -5.46
CA VAL A 183 19.20 -3.67 -5.44
C VAL A 183 20.28 -3.72 -4.35
N PHE A 184 20.00 -4.34 -3.21
CA PHE A 184 21.01 -4.57 -2.18
C PHE A 184 22.06 -5.61 -2.55
N ALA A 185 21.64 -6.71 -3.19
CA ALA A 185 22.52 -7.82 -3.55
C ALA A 185 23.44 -7.48 -4.73
N ASP A 186 22.96 -6.68 -5.68
CA ASP A 186 23.73 -6.29 -6.87
C ASP A 186 24.84 -5.26 -6.56
N ASP A 187 24.73 -4.54 -5.43
CA ASP A 187 25.71 -3.53 -4.97
C ASP A 187 26.63 -4.03 -3.83
N GLY A 188 26.47 -5.29 -3.38
CA GLY A 188 27.20 -5.91 -2.26
C GLY A 188 28.31 -6.89 -2.64
#